data_AF-A0A7X8FCS2-F1
#
_entry.id   AF-A0A7X8FCS2-F1
#
_cell.length_a   1.000
_cell.length_b   1.000
_cell.length_c   1.000
_cell.angle_alpha   90.00
_cell.angle_beta   90.00
_cell.angle_gamma   90.00
#
_symmetry.space_group_name_H-M   'P 1'
#
loop_
_entity.id
_entity.type
_entity.pdbx_description
1 polymer ?
#
loop_
_entity_poly.entity_id
_entity_poly.type
_entity_poly.pdbx_seq_one_letter_code
_entity_poly.pdbx_strand_id
1 'polypeptide(L)'
;MTERNKVKHRVPILSVVGFSNSGKSTLLVKLVAALKERGYRVAVIKHSCGFEVDQPGKDSWGYREVGAGPVVLAGPKQMVLFKSWEEELEPEDIA
;
A
#
# COMPACT_ATOMS: atom_id res chain seq x y z
N MET A 1 19.51 31.17 20.92
CA MET A 1 19.51 29.70 20.80
C MET A 1 18.16 29.20 21.26
N THR A 2 17.26 28.85 20.35
CA THR A 2 15.98 28.21 20.70
C THR A 2 15.85 27.00 19.80
N GLU A 3 16.10 25.82 20.36
CA GLU A 3 15.86 24.55 19.70
C GLU A 3 14.37 24.42 19.40
N ARG A 4 14.00 24.52 18.12
CA ARG A 4 12.68 24.09 17.66
C ARG A 4 12.64 22.57 17.78
N ASN A 5 11.95 22.07 18.79
CA ASN A 5 11.56 20.67 18.91
C ASN A 5 10.89 20.21 17.60
N LYS A 6 11.65 19.55 16.73
CA LYS A 6 11.09 18.85 15.57
C LYS A 6 10.33 17.64 16.10
N VAL A 7 9.01 17.77 16.23
CA VAL A 7 8.14 16.59 16.33
C VAL A 7 8.48 15.73 15.11
N LYS A 8 9.07 14.55 15.32
CA LYS A 8 9.22 13.55 14.24
C LYS A 8 7.80 13.27 13.75
N HIS A 9 7.41 13.81 12.60
CA HIS A 9 6.15 13.48 11.95
C HIS A 9 6.16 11.99 11.64
N ARG A 10 5.69 11.17 12.58
CA ARG A 10 5.50 9.74 12.34
C ARG A 10 4.32 9.60 11.39
N VAL A 11 4.55 8.96 10.26
CA VAL A 11 3.48 8.60 9.32
C VAL A 11 2.43 7.78 10.11
N PRO A 12 1.14 8.18 10.11
CA PRO A 12 0.11 7.42 10.80
C PRO A 12 -0.02 6.01 10.25
N ILE A 13 -0.23 5.02 11.13
CA ILE A 13 -0.42 3.61 10.76
C ILE A 13 -1.82 3.17 11.18
N LEU A 14 -2.55 2.56 10.25
CA LEU A 14 -3.85 1.94 10.49
C LEU A 14 -3.76 0.45 10.12
N SER A 15 -4.19 -0.43 11.02
CA SER A 15 -4.24 -1.87 10.78
C SER A 15 -5.68 -2.38 10.82
N VAL A 16 -6.08 -3.13 9.79
CA VAL A 16 -7.39 -3.79 9.70
C VAL A 16 -7.19 -5.30 9.83
N VAL A 17 -7.69 -5.87 10.92
CA VAL A 17 -7.51 -7.29 11.28
C VAL A 17 -8.86 -7.98 11.44
N GLY A 18 -8.94 -9.26 11.09
CA GLY A 18 -10.17 -10.05 11.16
C GLY A 18 -10.12 -11.30 10.31
N PHE A 19 -11.10 -12.20 10.47
CA PHE A 19 -11.15 -13.50 9.80
C PHE A 19 -11.07 -13.41 8.27
N SER A 20 -10.61 -14.47 7.61
CA SER A 20 -10.65 -14.54 6.14
C SER A 20 -12.08 -14.30 5.63
N ASN A 21 -12.21 -13.67 4.45
CA ASN A 21 -13.49 -13.35 3.82
C ASN A 21 -14.45 -12.41 4.60
N SER A 22 -13.98 -11.70 5.64
CA SER A 22 -14.77 -10.69 6.38
C SER A 22 -14.89 -9.32 5.68
N GLY A 23 -14.44 -9.20 4.43
CA GLY A 23 -14.51 -7.93 3.68
C GLY A 23 -13.39 -6.92 3.96
N LYS A 24 -12.34 -7.29 4.70
CA LYS A 24 -11.18 -6.40 5.00
C LYS A 24 -10.58 -5.75 3.76
N SER A 25 -10.36 -6.55 2.72
CA SER A 25 -9.76 -6.07 1.49
C SER A 25 -10.68 -5.08 0.77
N THR A 26 -11.98 -5.38 0.71
CA THR A 26 -12.99 -4.47 0.14
C THR A 26 -13.05 -3.14 0.89
N LEU A 27 -13.00 -3.17 2.23
CA LEU A 27 -12.96 -1.97 3.05
C LEU A 27 -11.69 -1.16 2.76
N LEU A 28 -10.52 -1.81 2.77
CA LEU A 28 -9.25 -1.15 2.53
C LEU A 28 -9.18 -0.52 1.13
N VAL A 29 -9.64 -1.21 0.08
CA VAL A 29 -9.69 -0.65 -1.28
C VAL A 29 -10.50 0.65 -1.32
N LYS A 30 -11.71 0.64 -0.74
CA LYS A 30 -12.57 1.84 -0.67
C LYS A 30 -11.95 2.95 0.17
N LEU A 31 -11.30 2.60 1.28
CA LEU A 31 -10.64 3.56 2.15
C LEU A 31 -9.45 4.23 1.45
N VAL A 32 -8.62 3.45 0.76
CA VAL A 32 -7.49 3.99 0.00
C VAL A 32 -7.98 4.93 -1.09
N ALA A 33 -9.01 4.55 -1.87
CA ALA A 33 -9.61 5.42 -2.87
C ALA A 33 -10.06 6.77 -2.27
N ALA A 34 -10.83 6.73 -1.17
CA ALA A 34 -11.32 7.94 -0.52
C ALA A 34 -10.20 8.82 0.07
N LEU A 35 -9.11 8.22 0.57
CA LEU A 35 -7.95 8.97 1.06
C LEU A 35 -7.16 9.60 -0.10
N LYS A 36 -7.01 8.88 -1.20
CA LYS A 36 -6.35 9.37 -2.42
C LYS A 36 -7.12 10.53 -3.05
N GLU A 37 -8.45 10.44 -3.13
CA GLU A 37 -9.32 11.54 -3.60
C GLU A 37 -9.16 12.82 -2.75
N ARG A 38 -8.79 12.67 -1.47
CA ARG A 38 -8.52 13.80 -0.56
C ARG A 38 -7.07 14.31 -0.62
N GLY A 39 -6.26 13.80 -1.55
CA GLY A 39 -4.87 14.23 -1.75
C GLY A 39 -3.86 13.58 -0.80
N TYR A 40 -4.24 12.55 -0.03
CA TYR A 40 -3.28 11.85 0.83
C TYR A 40 -2.42 10.87 0.02
N ARG A 41 -1.15 10.77 0.40
CA ARG A 41 -0.27 9.69 -0.04
C ARG A 41 -0.49 8.48 0.87
N VAL A 42 -0.91 7.37 0.28
CA VAL A 42 -1.26 6.15 1.02
C VAL A 42 -0.43 4.99 0.50
N ALA A 43 0.23 4.28 1.41
CA ALA A 43 0.89 3.01 1.13
C ALA A 43 0.08 1.87 1.76
N VAL A 44 0.11 0.69 1.14
CA VAL A 44 -0.61 -0.50 1.61
C VAL A 44 0.39 -1.62 1.87
N ILE A 45 0.31 -2.23 3.05
CA ILE A 45 1.05 -3.46 3.36
C ILE A 45 0.02 -4.53 3.68
N LYS A 46 0.04 -5.63 2.94
CA LYS A 46 -0.82 -6.79 3.16
C LYS A 46 0.03 -8.02 3.49
N HIS A 47 -0.24 -8.64 4.63
CA HIS A 47 0.31 -9.94 4.99
C HIS A 47 -0.67 -11.03 4.56
N SER A 48 -0.23 -11.99 3.73
CA SER A 48 -1.05 -13.09 3.20
C SER A 48 -0.23 -14.36 3.03
N CYS A 49 -0.79 -15.51 3.43
CA CYS A 49 -0.18 -16.83 3.22
C CYS A 49 -0.41 -17.40 1.80
N GLY A 50 -1.36 -16.84 1.04
CA GLY A 50 -1.57 -17.15 -0.38
C GLY A 50 -0.99 -16.03 -1.24
N PHE A 51 -0.05 -16.38 -2.12
CA PHE A 51 0.70 -15.46 -2.97
C PHE A 51 0.33 -15.70 -4.43
N GLU A 52 -0.74 -15.06 -4.88
CA GLU A 52 -1.07 -14.96 -6.31
C GLU A 52 -0.98 -13.49 -6.70
N VAL A 53 -0.02 -13.19 -7.57
CA VAL A 53 0.34 -11.84 -8.02
C VAL A 53 -0.48 -11.51 -9.28
N ASP A 54 -0.97 -10.28 -9.36
CA ASP A 54 -1.53 -9.63 -10.56
C ASP A 54 -2.50 -10.48 -11.40
N GLN A 55 -3.72 -10.69 -10.88
CA GLN A 55 -4.86 -11.01 -11.72
C GLN A 55 -5.99 -10.01 -11.49
N PRO A 56 -6.70 -9.58 -12.55
CA PRO A 56 -7.93 -8.80 -12.42
C PRO A 56 -8.90 -9.47 -11.43
N GLY A 57 -9.44 -8.69 -10.50
CA GLY A 57 -10.35 -9.18 -9.46
C GLY A 57 -9.67 -9.67 -8.17
N LYS A 58 -8.34 -9.64 -8.07
CA LYS A 58 -7.61 -9.92 -6.82
C LYS A 58 -7.31 -8.63 -6.04
N ASP A 59 -7.12 -8.76 -4.73
CA ASP A 59 -6.91 -7.62 -3.83
C ASP A 59 -5.72 -6.73 -4.24
N SER A 60 -4.62 -7.33 -4.70
CA SER A 60 -3.42 -6.60 -5.12
C SER A 60 -3.67 -5.70 -6.32
N TRP A 61 -4.48 -6.18 -7.27
CA TRP A 61 -4.94 -5.41 -8.43
C TRP A 61 -5.82 -4.24 -7.96
N GLY A 62 -6.80 -4.51 -7.09
CA GLY A 62 -7.71 -3.49 -6.58
C GLY A 62 -7.03 -2.31 -5.89
N TYR A 63 -5.93 -2.53 -5.15
CA TYR A 63 -5.17 -1.44 -4.53
C TYR A 63 -4.44 -0.57 -5.56
N ARG A 64 -3.86 -1.16 -6.61
CA ARG A 64 -3.17 -0.41 -7.66
C ARG A 64 -4.14 0.42 -8.48
N GLU A 65 -5.30 -0.14 -8.83
CA GLU A 65 -6.34 0.54 -9.61
C GLU A 65 -6.85 1.82 -8.94
N VAL A 66 -6.96 1.83 -7.60
CA VAL A 66 -7.38 3.03 -6.85
C VAL A 66 -6.23 4.02 -6.61
N GLY A 67 -5.09 3.80 -7.26
CA GLY A 67 -3.92 4.68 -7.17
C GLY A 67 -3.23 4.64 -5.83
N ALA A 68 -3.28 3.52 -5.09
CA ALA A 68 -2.38 3.34 -3.94
C ALA A 68 -0.94 3.64 -4.39
N GLY A 69 -0.14 4.22 -3.49
CA GLY A 69 1.30 4.38 -3.73
C GLY A 69 2.00 3.02 -3.71
N PRO A 70 3.10 2.86 -2.96
CA PRO A 70 3.71 1.55 -2.79
C PRO A 70 2.70 0.54 -2.20
N VAL A 71 2.54 -0.61 -2.87
CA VAL A 71 1.76 -1.75 -2.38
C VAL A 71 2.70 -2.92 -2.13
N VAL A 72 2.77 -3.38 -0.89
CA VAL A 72 3.59 -4.52 -0.50
C VAL A 72 2.70 -5.71 -0.17
N LEU A 73 2.97 -6.83 -0.82
CA LEU A 73 2.44 -8.14 -0.45
C LEU A 73 3.56 -8.93 0.22
N ALA A 74 3.39 -9.26 1.49
CA ALA A 74 4.33 -10.07 2.24
C ALA A 74 3.71 -11.45 2.53
N GLY A 75 4.45 -12.51 2.21
CA GLY A 75 4.16 -13.87 2.62
C GLY A 75 5.32 -14.47 3.42
N PRO A 76 5.20 -15.73 3.88
CA PRO A 76 6.17 -16.34 4.79
C PRO A 76 7.61 -16.48 4.22
N LYS A 77 7.76 -16.54 2.90
CA LYS A 77 9.05 -16.82 2.22
C LYS A 77 9.40 -15.82 1.11
N GLN A 78 8.51 -14.89 0.78
CA GLN A 78 8.68 -13.96 -0.33
C GLN A 78 7.86 -12.69 -0.10
N MET A 79 8.31 -11.60 -0.72
CA MET A 79 7.55 -10.35 -0.81
C MET A 79 7.53 -9.84 -2.25
N VAL A 80 6.47 -9.13 -2.61
CA VAL A 80 6.38 -8.34 -3.84
C VAL A 80 6.09 -6.89 -3.46
N LEU A 81 6.83 -5.98 -4.09
CA LEU A 81 6.63 -4.54 -4.01
C LEU A 81 6.15 -4.04 -5.38
N PHE A 82 4.96 -3.47 -5.42
CA PHE A 82 4.51 -2.68 -6.54
C PHE A 82 4.80 -1.21 -6.26
N LYS A 83 5.52 -0.57 -7.19
CA LYS A 83 5.76 0.86 -7.23
C LYS A 83 5.41 1.34 -8.63
N SER A 84 4.61 2.40 -8.71
CA SER A 84 4.21 3.02 -9.97
C SER A 84 4.81 4.42 -10.06
N TRP A 85 5.14 4.82 -11.27
CA TRP A 85 5.77 6.09 -11.64
C TRP A 85 5.11 6.62 -12.92
N GLU A 86 5.19 7.93 -13.12
CA GLU A 86 4.62 8.60 -14.30
C GLU A 86 5.59 8.60 -15.49
N GLU A 87 6.90 8.58 -15.21
CA GLU A 87 7.97 8.61 -16.20
C GLU A 87 8.77 7.31 -16.17
N GLU A 88 9.24 6.84 -17.32
CA GLU A 88 10.08 5.65 -17.42
C GLU A 88 11.39 5.84 -16.64
N LEU A 89 11.71 4.86 -15.79
CA LEU A 89 12.90 4.86 -14.96
C LEU A 89 13.92 3.90 -15.55
N GLU A 90 15.19 4.30 -15.56
CA GLU A 90 16.29 3.41 -15.88
C GLU A 90 16.46 2.36 -14.76
N PRO A 91 16.99 1.16 -15.06
CA PRO A 91 17.17 0.12 -14.05
C PRO A 91 17.97 0.57 -12.82
N GLU A 92 18.90 1.50 -13.00
CA GLU A 92 19.72 2.08 -11.93
C GLU A 92 18.92 2.93 -10.92
N ASP A 93 17.80 3.52 -11.35
CA ASP A 93 16.94 4.37 -10.51
C ASP A 93 15.87 3.57 -9.73
N ILE A 94 15.71 2.28 -10.06
CA ILE A 94 14.74 1.37 -9.44
C ILE A 94 15.31 0.68 -8.19
N ALA A 95 16.65 0.49 -8.16
CA ALA A 95 17.37 -0.29 -7.15
C ALA A 95 17.47 0.37 -5.76
#